data_AF-A0A102KFV9-F1
#
_entry.id   AF-A0A102KFV9-F1
#
_cell.length_a   1.000
_cell.length_b   1.000
_cell.length_c   1.000
_cell.angle_alpha   90.00
_cell.angle_beta   90.00
_cell.angle_gamma   90.00
#
_symmetry.space_group_name_H-M   'P 1'
#
loop_
_entity.id
_entity.type
_entity.pdbx_description
1 polymer ?
#
loop_
_entity_poly.entity_id
_entity_poly.type
_entity_poly.pdbx_seq_one_letter_code
_entity_poly.pdbx_strand_id
1 'polypeptide(L)' 'MATTVKEVPGFKVVATGNNIQTNGGPPTQYLVPGITPYPNSNLVVGNTYNISDPSHHGIVVELVHAPGGGMHTATFQQQT' A
#
# COMPACT_ATOMS: atom_id res chain seq x y z
N MET A 1 -11.28 -4.35 7.89
CA MET A 1 -10.15 -5.30 7.79
C MET A 1 -8.87 -4.50 7.68
N ALA A 2 -7.90 -4.75 8.57
CA ALA A 2 -6.65 -4.00 8.57
C ALA A 2 -5.73 -4.52 7.44
N THR A 3 -5.13 -3.60 6.71
CA THR A 3 -4.09 -3.87 5.71
C THR A 3 -2.73 -3.58 6.31
N THR A 4 -1.77 -4.45 6.08
CA THR A 4 -0.36 -4.20 6.42
C THR A 4 0.43 -3.89 5.17
N VAL A 5 1.30 -2.89 5.25
CA VAL A 5 2.27 -2.52 4.20
C VAL A 5 3.67 -2.81 4.72
N LYS A 6 4.42 -3.62 3.98
CA LYS A 6 5.76 -4.06 4.35
C LYS A 6 6.78 -3.62 3.30
N GLU A 7 7.94 -3.14 3.74
CA GLU A 7 9.07 -2.82 2.85
C GLU A 7 9.63 -4.09 2.18
N VAL A 8 10.06 -3.97 0.92
CA VAL A 8 10.78 -5.01 0.18
C VAL A 8 12.11 -4.42 -0.32
N PRO A 9 13.27 -5.08 -0.09
CA PRO A 9 13.47 -6.30 0.70
C PRO A 9 13.42 -6.06 2.22
N GLY A 10 13.08 -7.09 3.01
CA GLY A 10 13.16 -7.05 4.48
C GLY A 10 11.84 -7.35 5.21
N PHE A 11 10.69 -7.20 4.55
CA PHE A 11 9.35 -7.56 5.05
C PHE A 11 8.95 -6.90 6.39
N LYS A 12 9.61 -5.80 6.76
CA LYS A 12 9.27 -5.01 7.93
C LYS A 12 7.96 -4.26 7.68
N VAL A 13 7.00 -4.37 8.60
CA VAL A 13 5.78 -3.56 8.55
C VAL A 13 6.15 -2.11 8.79
N VAL A 14 5.80 -1.23 7.84
CA VAL A 14 6.08 0.21 7.91
C VAL A 14 4.84 1.07 7.94
N ALA A 15 3.72 0.49 7.53
CA ALA A 15 2.43 1.13 7.64
C ALA A 15 1.31 0.11 7.81
N THR A 16 0.22 0.56 8.41
CA THR A 16 -1.06 -0.13 8.39
C THR A 16 -2.14 0.78 7.84
N GLY A 17 -3.15 0.21 7.18
CA GLY A 17 -4.31 0.95 6.71
C GLY A 17 -5.58 0.12 6.77
N ASN A 18 -6.61 0.61 6.11
CA ASN A 18 -7.88 -0.07 5.94
C ASN A 18 -7.85 -0.99 4.72
N ASN A 19 -8.95 -1.74 4.49
CA ASN A 19 -9.09 -2.76 3.45
C ASN A 19 -8.50 -2.31 2.10
N ILE A 20 -7.86 -3.24 1.40
CA ILE A 20 -7.36 -2.99 0.05
C ILE A 20 -8.56 -2.79 -0.89
N GLN A 21 -8.53 -1.68 -1.63
CA GLN A 21 -9.48 -1.41 -2.71
C GLN A 21 -8.79 -1.62 -4.06
N THR A 22 -9.25 -2.61 -4.81
CA THR A 22 -8.67 -2.97 -6.11
C THR A 22 -9.39 -2.24 -7.23
N ASN A 23 -8.62 -1.62 -8.13
CA ASN A 23 -9.10 -1.01 -9.36
C ASN A 23 -8.47 -1.75 -10.56
N GLY A 24 -9.30 -2.53 -11.27
CA GLY A 24 -8.88 -3.54 -12.25
C GLY A 24 -8.46 -3.04 -13.63
N GLY A 25 -7.84 -1.86 -13.74
CA GLY A 25 -7.25 -1.38 -15.00
C GLY A 25 -5.91 -2.07 -15.32
N PRO A 26 -5.38 -1.98 -16.54
CA PRO A 26 -3.99 -2.31 -16.84
C PRO A 26 -3.13 -1.03 -16.73
N PRO A 27 -2.22 -0.92 -15.76
CA PRO A 27 -1.89 -1.87 -14.68
C PRO A 27 -2.84 -1.80 -13.48
N THR A 28 -3.02 -2.91 -12.77
CA THR A 28 -3.95 -3.00 -11.63
C THR A 28 -3.49 -2.06 -10.53
N GLN A 29 -4.40 -1.24 -10.00
CA GLN A 29 -4.11 -0.34 -8.89
C GLN A 29 -4.75 -0.84 -7.60
N TYR A 30 -4.05 -0.65 -6.49
CA TYR A 30 -4.50 -0.97 -5.15
C TYR A 30 -4.46 0.28 -4.29
N LEU A 31 -5.60 0.68 -3.74
CA LEU A 31 -5.68 1.80 -2.81
C LEU A 31 -5.76 1.25 -1.38
N VAL A 32 -4.97 1.84 -0.49
CA VAL A 32 -4.98 1.53 0.94
C VAL A 32 -5.28 2.84 1.69
N PRO A 33 -6.53 3.06 2.11
CA PRO A 33 -6.93 4.26 2.83
C PRO A 33 -6.57 4.18 4.32
N GLY A 34 -6.54 5.33 5.01
CA GLY A 34 -6.34 5.39 6.46
C GLY A 34 -4.95 4.93 6.90
N ILE A 35 -3.93 5.27 6.12
CA ILE A 35 -2.54 4.88 6.43
C ILE A 35 -2.09 5.49 7.76
N THR A 36 -1.47 4.64 8.58
CA THR A 36 -0.89 4.95 9.88
C THR A 36 0.48 4.26 10.03
N PRO A 37 1.47 4.90 10.69
CA PRO A 37 1.44 6.28 11.19
C PRO A 37 1.40 7.32 10.05
N TYR A 38 0.93 8.53 10.35
CA TYR A 38 0.99 9.69 9.44
C TYR A 38 1.60 10.89 10.19
N PRO A 39 2.55 11.64 9.58
CA PRO A 39 3.15 11.43 8.26
C PRO A 39 3.99 10.14 8.21
N ASN A 40 3.94 9.43 7.07
CA ASN A 40 4.70 8.17 6.89
C ASN A 40 5.91 8.40 5.98
N SER A 41 7.08 8.62 6.57
CA SER A 41 8.34 8.85 5.83
C SER A 41 8.92 7.59 5.20
N ASN A 42 8.44 6.40 5.58
CA ASN A 42 8.90 5.12 5.04
C ASN A 42 8.20 4.74 3.72
N LEU A 43 7.07 5.35 3.42
CA LEU A 43 6.36 5.18 2.16
C LEU A 43 6.91 6.15 1.11
N VAL A 44 7.88 5.65 0.33
CA VAL A 44 8.61 6.38 -0.70
C VAL A 44 8.09 5.95 -2.07
N VAL A 45 7.67 6.93 -2.87
CA VAL A 45 7.14 6.68 -4.22
C VAL A 45 8.22 6.03 -5.10
N GLY A 46 7.82 5.04 -5.88
CA GLY A 46 8.72 4.22 -6.72
C GLY A 46 9.31 3.00 -6.01
N ASN A 47 9.16 2.87 -4.69
CA ASN A 47 9.61 1.67 -3.98
C ASN A 47 8.60 0.54 -4.05
N THR A 48 9.11 -0.70 -3.98
CA THR A 48 8.31 -1.91 -3.87
C THR A 48 7.92 -2.21 -2.43
N TYR A 49 6.67 -2.61 -2.24
CA TYR A 49 6.08 -3.00 -0.98
C TYR A 49 5.31 -4.31 -1.13
N ASN A 50 5.08 -4.97 -0.02
CA ASN A 50 4.14 -6.07 0.08
C ASN A 50 2.91 -5.59 0.87
N ILE A 51 1.74 -5.59 0.24
CA ILE A 51 0.46 -5.25 0.89
C ILE A 51 -0.37 -6.49 1.14
N SER A 52 -0.96 -6.59 2.33
CA SER A 52 -1.83 -7.73 2.66
C SER A 52 -2.95 -7.34 3.59
N ASP A 53 -4.13 -7.89 3.35
CA ASP A 53 -5.28 -7.89 4.26
C ASP A 53 -5.86 -9.33 4.34
N PRO A 54 -6.86 -9.62 5.17
CA PRO A 54 -7.46 -10.95 5.26
C PRO A 54 -8.05 -11.51 3.95
N SER A 55 -8.31 -10.67 2.94
CA SER A 55 -8.81 -11.06 1.62
C SER A 55 -7.70 -11.14 0.56
N HIS A 56 -6.53 -10.55 0.82
CA HIS A 56 -5.43 -10.43 -0.12
C HIS A 56 -4.12 -10.87 0.53
N HIS A 57 -3.61 -12.02 0.11
CA HIS A 57 -2.39 -12.60 0.67
C HIS A 57 -1.13 -12.03 0.00
N GLY A 58 -0.63 -10.91 0.54
CA GLY A 58 0.75 -10.45 0.34
C GLY A 58 1.12 -10.12 -1.10
N ILE A 59 0.45 -9.13 -1.68
CA ILE A 59 0.64 -8.66 -3.04
C ILE A 59 1.90 -7.78 -3.11
N VAL A 60 2.81 -8.11 -4.02
CA VAL A 60 3.98 -7.27 -4.32
C VAL A 60 3.55 -6.15 -5.28
N VAL A 61 3.74 -4.91 -4.85
CA VAL A 61 3.24 -3.72 -5.52
C VAL A 61 4.25 -2.58 -5.41
N GLU A 62 4.22 -1.64 -6.34
CA GLU A 62 5.01 -0.41 -6.28
C GLU A 62 4.15 0.74 -5.75
N LEU A 63 4.68 1.58 -4.86
CA LEU A 63 3.97 2.77 -4.40
C LEU A 63 4.02 3.85 -5.49
N VAL A 64 2.87 4.26 -6.02
CA VAL A 64 2.77 5.30 -7.05
C VAL A 64 2.32 6.64 -6.48
N HIS A 65 1.54 6.62 -5.39
CA HIS A 65 1.17 7.83 -4.63
C HIS A 65 1.30 7.58 -3.14
N ALA A 66 2.15 8.37 -2.47
CA ALA A 66 2.29 8.36 -1.02
C ALA A 66 0.99 8.79 -0.31
N PRO A 67 0.80 8.44 0.98
CA PRO A 67 -0.38 8.84 1.75
C PRO A 67 -0.60 10.35 1.68
N GLY A 68 -1.74 10.77 1.13
CA GLY A 68 -2.08 12.18 0.98
C GLY A 68 -3.58 12.45 1.08
N GLY A 69 -3.94 13.73 1.24
CA GLY A 69 -5.33 14.20 1.36
C GLY A 69 -5.98 13.86 2.71
N GLY A 70 -7.27 14.17 2.84
CA GLY A 70 -8.02 14.01 4.10
C GLY A 70 -8.25 12.57 4.58
N MET A 71 -8.01 11.57 3.75
CA MET A 71 -8.14 10.14 4.10
C MET A 71 -6.81 9.41 4.34
N HIS A 72 -5.66 10.08 4.14
CA HIS A 72 -4.33 9.47 4.21
C HIS A 72 -4.22 8.19 3.36
N THR A 73 -4.58 8.29 2.07
CA THR A 73 -4.64 7.14 1.17
C THR A 73 -3.34 6.96 0.40
N ALA A 74 -2.77 5.77 0.45
CA ALA A 74 -1.68 5.36 -0.43
C ALA A 74 -2.24 4.64 -1.67
N THR A 75 -1.63 4.87 -2.83
CA THR A 75 -1.95 4.15 -4.06
C THR A 75 -0.74 3.36 -4.50
N PHE A 76 -0.96 2.08 -4.73
CA PHE A 76 0.03 1.14 -5.22
C PHE A 76 -0.40 0.59 -6.58
N GLN A 77 0.56 0.04 -7.31
CA GLN A 77 0.35 -0.56 -8.61
C GLN A 77 0.99 -1.94 -8.66
N GLN A 78 0.32 -2.90 -9.29
CA GLN A 78 0.91 -4.21 -9.55
C GLN A 78 2.11 -4.09 -10.49
N GLN A 79 3.24 -4.68 -10.12
CA GLN A 79 4.37 -4.83 -11.04
C GLN A 79 4.03 -5.96 -12.03
N THR A 80 4.16 -5.67 -13.32
CA THR A 80 4.02 -6.63 -14.43
C THR A 80 5.29 -7.46 -14.60
#